data_AF-X0S551-F1
#
_entry.id   AF-X0S551-F1
#
_cell.length_a   1.000
_cell.length_b   1.000
_cell.length_c   1.000
_cell.angle_alpha   90.00
_cell.angle_beta   90.00
_cell.angle_gamma   90.00
#
_symmetry.space_group_name_H-M   'P 1'
#
loop_
_entity.id
_entity.type
_entity.pdbx_description
1 polymer ?
#
loop_
_entity_poly.entity_id
_entity_poly.type
_entity_poly.pdbx_seq_one_letter_code
_entity_poly.pdbx_strand_id
1 'polypeptide(L)' 'HLHINNADAEADVNIALPVHRFLEMEAAGEVGSLAPTSYSFMGYQQNTNEWENRYGPEMAARMKEEGVDAVLLTPV' A
#
# COMPACT_ATOMS: atom_id res chain seq x y z
N HIS A 1 5.40 -6.17 -22.04
CA HIS A 1 5.58 -4.72 -22.21
C HIS A 1 5.70 -4.09 -20.82
N LEU A 2 6.86 -3.58 -20.43
CA LEU A 2 6.95 -2.68 -19.29
C LEU A 2 6.87 -1.27 -19.87
N HIS A 3 5.66 -0.71 -19.89
CA HIS A 3 5.42 0.68 -20.33
C HIS A 3 5.64 1.69 -19.19
N ILE A 4 6.26 1.27 -18.09
CA ILE A 4 6.50 2.11 -16.91
C ILE A 4 7.98 2.45 -16.84
N ASN A 5 8.27 3.75 -16.78
CA ASN A 5 9.58 4.28 -16.43
C ASN A 5 9.76 4.12 -14.92
N ASN A 6 10.78 3.36 -14.50
CA ASN A 6 11.06 3.09 -13.09
C ASN A 6 12.10 4.04 -12.48
N ALA A 7 12.64 4.99 -13.25
CA ALA A 7 13.72 5.88 -12.78
C ALA A 7 13.35 6.63 -11.50
N ASP A 8 12.09 7.08 -11.36
CA ASP A 8 11.64 7.79 -10.17
C ASP A 8 11.60 6.88 -8.94
N ALA A 9 11.08 5.65 -9.08
CA ALA A 9 11.03 4.67 -7.99
C ALA A 9 12.44 4.16 -7.60
N GLU A 10 13.35 4.08 -8.58
CA GLU A 10 14.77 3.76 -8.33
C GLU A 10 15.49 4.91 -7.62
N ALA A 11 15.15 6.17 -7.94
CA ALA A 11 15.70 7.35 -7.29
C ALA A 11 15.14 7.56 -5.87
N ASP A 12 13.85 7.27 -5.66
CA ASP A 12 13.19 7.37 -4.36
C ASP A 12 12.14 6.27 -4.16
N VAL A 13 12.48 5.30 -3.31
CA VAL A 13 11.59 4.19 -2.94
C VAL A 13 10.30 4.66 -2.27
N ASN A 14 10.28 5.85 -1.67
CA ASN A 14 9.09 6.36 -0.98
C ASN A 14 7.94 6.66 -1.95
N ILE A 15 8.19 6.72 -3.26
CA ILE A 15 7.13 6.84 -4.27
C ILE A 15 6.26 5.57 -4.30
N ALA A 16 6.90 4.41 -4.16
CA ALA A 16 6.21 3.12 -4.16
C ALA A 16 5.78 2.70 -2.75
N LEU A 17 6.68 2.87 -1.77
CA LEU A 17 6.50 2.42 -0.39
C LEU A 17 7.05 3.48 0.60
N PRO A 18 6.26 4.49 0.99
CA PRO A 18 6.67 5.65 1.79
C PRO A 18 6.92 5.36 3.27
N VAL A 19 7.56 4.23 3.60
CA VAL A 19 7.83 3.82 4.99
C VAL A 19 8.61 4.88 5.76
N HIS A 20 9.60 5.53 5.12
CA HIS A 20 10.37 6.57 5.79
C HIS A 20 9.51 7.80 6.14
N ARG A 21 8.58 8.18 5.25
CA ARG A 21 7.66 9.31 5.50
C ARG A 21 6.72 8.99 6.66
N PHE A 22 6.22 7.76 6.74
CA PHE A 22 5.41 7.33 7.87
C PHE A 22 6.17 7.31 9.20
N LEU A 23 7.44 6.88 9.21
CA LEU A 23 8.27 6.93 10.41
C LEU A 23 8.51 8.37 10.88
N GLU A 24 8.68 9.32 9.96
CA GLU A 24 8.77 10.76 10.28
C GLU A 24 7.47 11.27 10.90
N MET A 25 6.31 10.93 10.31
CA MET A 25 4.99 11.31 10.82
C MET A 25 4.69 10.69 12.19
N GLU A 26 5.08 9.43 12.42
CA GLU A 26 4.96 8.75 13.72
C GLU A 26 5.83 9.45 14.77
N ALA A 27 7.09 9.77 14.43
CA ALA A 27 7.99 10.51 15.32
C ALA A 27 7.49 11.93 15.63
N ALA A 28 6.78 12.56 14.70
CA ALA A 28 6.13 13.85 14.88
C ALA A 28 4.80 13.76 15.67
N GLY A 29 4.28 12.55 15.90
CA GLY A 29 3.00 12.32 16.57
C GLY A 29 1.78 12.65 15.71
N GLU A 30 1.94 12.74 14.40
CA GLU A 30 0.86 13.02 13.44
C GLU A 30 0.01 11.77 13.16
N VAL A 31 0.61 10.59 13.26
CA VAL A 31 -0.04 9.28 13.17
C VAL A 31 0.33 8.43 14.37
N GLY A 32 -0.48 7.40 14.66
CA GLY A 32 -0.23 6.49 15.78
C GLY A 32 0.97 5.58 15.55
N SER A 33 0.87 4.68 14.57
CA SER A 33 1.93 3.74 14.20
C SER A 33 1.64 3.12 12.82
N LEU A 34 2.68 2.64 12.15
CA LEU A 34 2.51 1.75 10.99
C LEU A 34 1.89 0.41 11.38
N ALA A 35 1.02 -0.11 10.51
CA ALA A 35 0.51 -1.48 10.62
C ALA A 35 1.65 -2.50 10.39
N PRO A 36 1.59 -3.71 10.97
CA PRO A 36 2.61 -4.74 10.77
C PRO A 36 2.66 -5.28 9.33
N THR A 37 1.60 -5.06 8.55
CA THR A 37 1.44 -5.60 7.20
C THR A 37 1.27 -4.48 6.17
N SER A 38 1.99 -4.58 5.05
CA SER A 38 1.78 -3.77 3.84
C SER A 38 1.29 -4.66 2.70
N TYR A 39 0.41 -4.13 1.87
CA TYR A 39 -0.22 -4.87 0.78
C TYR A 39 0.20 -4.29 -0.57
N SER A 40 0.50 -5.16 -1.54
CA SER A 40 0.80 -4.80 -2.92
C SER A 40 0.18 -5.81 -3.85
N PHE A 41 -0.22 -5.35 -5.03
CA PHE A 41 -0.92 -6.16 -6.01
C PHE A 41 -0.53 -5.77 -7.42
N MET A 42 -0.72 -6.70 -8.36
CA MET A 42 -0.52 -6.45 -9.76
C MET A 42 -1.70 -5.64 -10.31
N GLY A 43 -1.46 -4.41 -10.76
CA GLY A 43 -2.50 -3.45 -11.11
C GLY A 43 -3.30 -3.78 -12.39
N TYR A 44 -2.70 -4.47 -13.37
CA TYR A 44 -3.39 -4.82 -14.62
C TYR A 44 -4.02 -6.21 -14.57
N GLN A 45 -5.31 -6.29 -14.26
CA GLN A 45 -6.01 -7.58 -14.29
C GLN A 45 -7.13 -7.57 -15.33
N GLN A 46 -7.07 -8.53 -16.24
CA GLN A 46 -8.10 -8.72 -17.26
C GLN A 46 -9.46 -9.14 -16.67
N ASN A 47 -9.44 -9.79 -15.51
CA ASN A 47 -10.62 -10.23 -14.77
C ASN A 47 -10.47 -9.83 -13.30
N THR A 48 -11.41 -9.03 -12.80
CA THR A 48 -11.42 -8.49 -11.44
C THR A 48 -12.32 -9.27 -10.47
N ASN A 49 -12.95 -10.36 -10.89
CA ASN A 49 -13.90 -11.10 -10.06
C ASN A 49 -13.27 -11.63 -8.76
N GLU A 50 -12.05 -12.17 -8.82
CA GLU A 50 -11.36 -12.64 -7.61
C GLU A 50 -11.01 -11.47 -6.67
N TRP A 51 -10.78 -10.28 -7.21
CA TRP A 51 -10.53 -9.11 -6.39
C TRP A 51 -11.76 -8.64 -5.63
N GLU A 52 -12.86 -8.51 -6.35
CA GLU A 52 -14.12 -8.06 -5.79
C GLU A 52 -14.66 -9.06 -4.76
N ASN A 53 -14.59 -10.35 -5.07
CA ASN A 53 -15.25 -11.38 -4.25
C ASN A 53 -14.34 -12.02 -3.20
N ARG A 54 -13.01 -11.86 -3.29
CA ARG A 54 -12.07 -12.56 -2.41
C ARG A 54 -10.94 -11.68 -1.90
N TYR A 55 -10.02 -11.22 -2.75
CA TYR A 55 -8.80 -10.55 -2.27
C TYR A 55 -9.06 -9.22 -1.56
N GLY A 56 -9.96 -8.39 -2.10
CA GLY A 56 -10.35 -7.13 -1.49
C GLY A 56 -11.00 -7.33 -0.12
N PRO A 57 -12.05 -8.18 -0.01
CA PRO A 57 -12.65 -8.52 1.28
C PRO A 57 -11.67 -9.14 2.30
N GLU A 58 -10.82 -10.09 1.88
CA GLU A 58 -9.81 -10.71 2.76
C GLU A 58 -8.80 -9.69 3.29
N MET A 59 -8.30 -8.80 2.42
CA MET A 59 -7.40 -7.72 2.81
C MET A 59 -8.08 -6.76 3.79
N ALA A 60 -9.29 -6.31 3.49
CA ALA A 60 -10.03 -5.38 4.35
C ALA A 60 -10.35 -5.99 5.73
N ALA A 61 -10.63 -7.29 5.80
CA ALA A 61 -10.82 -7.99 7.06
C ALA A 61 -9.54 -7.99 7.91
N ARG A 62 -8.40 -8.33 7.30
CA ARG A 62 -7.09 -8.31 7.99
C ARG A 62 -6.71 -6.91 8.47
N MET A 63 -6.91 -5.88 7.64
CA MET A 63 -6.69 -4.48 8.04
C MET A 63 -7.53 -4.09 9.26
N LYS A 64 -8.80 -4.51 9.30
CA LYS A 64 -9.67 -4.28 10.47
C LYS A 64 -9.19 -5.03 11.71
N GLU A 65 -8.76 -6.28 11.56
CA GLU A 65 -8.20 -7.08 12.65
C GLU A 65 -6.90 -6.47 13.21
N GLU A 66 -6.09 -5.86 12.34
CA GLU A 66 -4.86 -5.12 12.68
C GLU A 66 -5.12 -3.73 13.27
N GLY A 67 -6.38 -3.26 13.30
CA GLY A 67 -6.73 -1.94 13.82
C GLY A 67 -6.34 -0.79 12.89
N VAL A 68 -6.29 -1.02 11.58
CA VAL A 68 -5.96 0.02 10.59
C VAL A 68 -7.10 1.03 10.47
N ASP A 69 -6.81 2.30 10.78
CA ASP A 69 -7.76 3.42 10.64
C ASP A 69 -7.78 4.04 9.24
N ALA A 70 -6.64 4.03 8.54
CA ALA A 70 -6.48 4.67 7.25
C ALA A 70 -5.44 3.94 6.37
N VAL A 71 -5.59 4.09 5.06
CA VAL A 71 -4.67 3.54 4.06
C VAL A 71 -4.15 4.65 3.15
N LEU A 72 -2.85 4.60 2.85
CA LEU A 72 -2.26 5.39 1.77
C LEU A 72 -2.09 4.48 0.55
N LEU A 73 -2.73 4.85 -0.56
CA LEU A 73 -2.61 4.13 -1.82
C LEU A 73 -1.57 4.81 -2.70
N THR A 74 -0.55 4.06 -3.09
CA THR A 74 0.49 4.51 -4.03
C THR A 74 0.27 3.86 -5.40
N PRO A 75 0.32 4.63 -6.51
CA PRO A 75 0.33 4.05 -7.84
C PRO A 75 1.74 3.54 -8.15
N VAL A 76 1.86 2.25 -8.46
CA VAL A 76 3.11 1.60 -8.90
C VAL A 76 2.91 0.83 -10.20
#